data_AF-A0A963QLA7-F1
#
_entry.id   AF-A0A963QLA7-F1
#
_cell.length_a   1.000
_cell.length_b   1.000
_cell.length_c   1.000
_cell.angle_alpha   90.00
_cell.angle_beta   90.00
_cell.angle_gamma   90.00
#
_symmetry.space_group_name_H-M   'P 1'
#
loop_
_entity.id
_entity.type
_entity.pdbx_description
1 polymer ?
#
loop_
_entity_poly.entity_id
_entity_poly.type
_entity_poly.pdbx_seq_one_letter_code
_entity_poly.pdbx_strand_id
1 'polypeptide(L)' 'CKLRKKLSHACGGANYIETVWGRGYVLRDPDEKAEAA' A
#
# COMPACT_ATOMS: atom_id res chain seq x y z
N CYS A 1 -15.22 -2.14 -0.75
CA CYS A 1 -14.13 -2.97 -0.19
C CYS A 1 -13.51 -2.26 1.02
N LYS A 2 -13.53 -2.86 2.22
CA LYS A 2 -13.08 -2.21 3.48
C LYS A 2 -11.59 -2.39 3.77
N LEU A 3 -10.91 -3.29 3.06
CA LEU A 3 -9.51 -3.64 3.32
C LEU A 3 -8.59 -2.41 3.17
N ARG A 4 -8.71 -1.67 2.05
CA ARG A 4 -7.88 -0.48 1.80
C ARG A 4 -8.11 0.62 2.85
N LYS A 5 -9.35 0.79 3.32
CA LYS A 5 -9.69 1.77 4.35
C LYS A 5 -9.15 1.36 5.73
N LYS A 6 -9.22 0.08 6.09
CA LYS A 6 -8.61 -0.45 7.32
C LYS A 6 -7.09 -0.32 7.31
N LEU A 7 -6.47 -0.63 6.19
CA LEU A 7 -5.01 -0.57 6.02
C LEU A 7 -4.49 0.87 6.14
N SER A 8 -5.14 1.81 5.45
CA SER A 8 -4.80 3.24 5.53
C SER A 8 -4.98 3.77 6.96
N HIS A 9 -5.99 3.31 7.71
CA HIS A 9 -6.22 3.75 9.09
C HIS A 9 -5.21 3.15 10.08
N ALA A 10 -4.86 1.87 9.92
CA ALA A 10 -3.89 1.19 10.78
C ALA A 10 -2.45 1.69 10.58
N CYS A 11 -2.10 2.07 9.35
CA CYS A 11 -0.77 2.57 9.02
C CYS A 11 -0.70 4.09 8.84
N GLY A 12 -1.57 4.85 9.52
CA GLY A 12 -1.42 6.31 9.63
C GLY A 12 -1.52 7.09 8.32
N GLY A 13 -2.26 6.58 7.33
CA GLY A 13 -2.46 7.22 6.03
C GLY A 13 -1.59 6.67 4.90
N ALA A 14 -0.66 5.75 5.18
CA ALA A 14 0.15 5.13 4.15
C ALA A 14 -0.67 4.15 3.29
N ASN A 15 -0.52 4.26 1.97
CA ASN A 15 -1.20 3.43 0.99
C ASN A 15 -0.28 2.28 0.56
N TYR A 16 -0.46 1.12 1.17
CA TYR A 16 0.35 -0.06 0.85
C TYR A 16 -0.15 -0.80 -0.39
N ILE A 17 -1.37 -0.53 -0.84
CA ILE A 17 -1.95 -1.24 -1.99
C ILE A 17 -2.05 -0.24 -3.14
N GLU A 18 -1.16 -0.39 -4.11
CA GLU A 18 -1.19 0.35 -5.36
C GLU A 18 -2.03 -0.44 -6.37
N THR A 19 -3.02 0.22 -6.96
CA THR A 19 -3.85 -0.40 -8.00
C THR A 19 -3.22 -0.13 -9.35
N VAL A 20 -2.83 -1.19 -10.05
CA VAL A 20 -2.29 -1.13 -11.42
C VAL A 20 -3.37 -1.59 -12.38
N TRP A 21 -3.82 -0.67 -13.22
CA TRP A 21 -4.82 -0.93 -14.25
C TRP A 21 -4.33 -2.02 -15.21
N GLY A 22 -5.10 -3.09 -15.37
CA GLY A 22 -4.77 -4.23 -16.24
C GLY A 22 -3.83 -5.29 -15.64
N ARG A 23 -3.33 -5.11 -14.41
CA ARG A 23 -2.42 -6.08 -13.75
C ARG A 23 -2.85 -6.50 -12.35
N GLY A 24 -3.67 -5.70 -11.67
CA GLY A 24 -4.26 -6.03 -10.37
C GLY A 24 -3.78 -5.12 -9.25
N TYR A 25 -3.58 -5.69 -8.07
CA TYR A 25 -3.14 -4.96 -6.87
C TYR A 25 -1.72 -5.37 -6.51
N VAL A 26 -0.87 -4.38 -6.26
CA VAL A 26 0.52 -4.59 -5.81
C VAL A 26 0.63 -4.08 -4.39
N LEU A 27 1.15 -4.94 -3.51
CA LEU A 27 1.52 -4.54 -2.15
C LEU A 27 2.88 -3.85 -2.21
N ARG A 28 2.96 -2.64 -1.68
CA ARG A 28 4.19 -1.87 -1.49
C ARG A 28 4.31 -1.54 -0.02
N ASP A 29 5.43 -1.90 0.59
CA ASP A 29 5.76 -1.39 1.91
C ASP A 29 6.43 -0.01 1.76
N PRO A 30 5.93 1.03 2.44
CA PRO A 30 6.55 2.35 2.44
C PRO A 30 7.93 2.31 3.13
N ASP A 31 8.15 1.35 4.02
CA ASP A 31 9.41 1.15 4.76
C ASP A 31 10.50 0.51 3.89
N GLU A 32 10.13 -0.46 3.03
CA GLU A 32 11.05 -1.08 2.06
C GLU A 32 11.68 -0.08 1.08
N LYS A 33 11.03 1.07 0.82
CA LYS A 33 11.61 2.14 0.00
C LYS A 33 12.72 2.93 0.70
N ALA A 34 12.80 2.89 2.03
CA ALA A 34 13.81 3.62 2.80
C ALA A 34 15.12 2.81 2.97
N GLU A 35 15.05 1.48 2.91
CA GLU A 35 16.22 0.61 3.12
C GLU A 35 17.00 0.27 1.83
N ALA A 36 16.49 0.65 0.66
CA ALA A 36 17.10 0.36 -0.65
C ALA A 36 17.83 1.56 -1.28
N ALA A 37 18.33 2.50 -0.48
CA ALA A 37 19.10 3.66 -0.92
C ALA A 37 20.54 3.64 -0.39
#